data_AF-A0A538K997-F1
#
_entry.id   AF-A0A538K997-F1
#
_cell.length_a   1.000
_cell.length_b   1.000
_cell.length_c   1.000
_cell.angle_alpha   90.00
_cell.angle_beta   90.00
_cell.angle_gamma   90.00
#
_symmetry.space_group_name_H-M   'P 1'
#
loop_
_entity.id
_entity.type
_entity.pdbx_description
1 polymer ?
#
loop_
_entity_poly.entity_id
_entity_poly.type
_entity_poly.pdbx_seq_one_letter_code
_entity_poly.pdbx_strand_id
1 'polypeptide(L)' 'MPELPEVEITARRLDAALRGAEIESTLAPGINALKTFDPPLHALDGRAIAG' A
#
# COMPACT_ATOMS: atom_id res chain seq x y z
N MET A 1 -9.58 4.84 15.42
CA MET A 1 -9.73 4.73 13.96
C MET A 1 -9.75 6.16 13.43
N PRO A 2 -8.97 6.53 12.40
CA PRO A 2 -8.99 7.90 11.86
C PRO A 2 -10.36 8.24 11.23
N GLU A 3 -10.71 9.53 11.18
CA GLU A 3 -11.92 10.00 10.49
C GLU A 3 -11.63 10.35 9.02
N LEU A 4 -12.67 10.72 8.26
CA LEU A 4 -12.55 11.02 6.83
C LEU A 4 -11.52 12.13 6.54
N PRO A 5 -11.48 13.25 7.29
CA PRO A 5 -10.52 14.33 7.00
C PRO A 5 -9.06 13.87 7.10
N GLU A 6 -8.71 13.06 8.10
CA GLU A 6 -7.36 12.54 8.29
C GLU A 6 -6.98 11.54 7.20
N VAL A 7 -7.92 10.69 6.79
CA VAL A 7 -7.72 9.73 5.68
C VAL A 7 -7.50 10.47 4.37
N GLU A 8 -8.28 11.50 4.07
CA GLU A 8 -8.14 12.31 2.85
C GLU A 8 -6.77 13.00 2.77
N ILE A 9 -6.33 13.61 3.86
CA ILE A 9 -5.01 14.26 3.92
C ILE A 9 -3.90 13.22 3.76
N THR A 10 -4.05 12.04 4.36
CA THR A 10 -3.08 10.95 4.22
C THR A 10 -3.00 10.46 2.78
N ALA A 11 -4.14 10.24 2.12
CA ALA A 11 -4.19 9.80 0.72
C ALA A 11 -3.50 10.79 -0.22
N ARG A 12 -3.80 12.10 -0.09
CA ARG A 12 -3.15 13.14 -0.90
C ARG A 12 -1.64 13.21 -0.72
N ARG A 13 -1.16 13.06 0.52
CA ARG A 13 0.28 13.11 0.82
C ARG A 13 1.00 11.88 0.27
N LEU A 14 0.38 10.70 0.37
CA LEU A 14 0.93 9.47 -0.20
C LEU A 14 0.97 9.54 -1.73
N ASP A 15 -0.12 9.99 -2.37
CA ASP A 15 -0.17 10.10 -3.82
C ASP A 15 0.91 11.05 -4.36
N ALA A 16 1.04 12.24 -3.77
CA ALA A 16 2.06 13.21 -4.15
C ALA A 16 3.50 12.68 -3.98
N ALA A 17 3.73 11.79 -3.01
CA ALA A 17 5.05 11.24 -2.72
C ALA A 17 5.39 9.97 -3.51
N LEU A 18 4.39 9.19 -3.90
CA LEU A 18 4.58 7.80 -4.35
C LEU A 18 4.11 7.52 -5.78
N ARG A 19 3.33 8.41 -6.41
CA ARG A 19 2.85 8.18 -7.78
C ARG A 19 4.02 7.90 -8.73
N GLY A 20 3.94 6.78 -9.45
CA GLY A 20 4.97 6.31 -10.37
C GLY A 20 6.17 5.62 -9.72
N ALA A 21 6.27 5.59 -8.38
CA ALA A 21 7.32 4.84 -7.70
C ALA A 21 7.12 3.32 -7.90
N GLU A 22 8.22 2.61 -8.14
CA GLU A 22 8.24 1.16 -8.26
C GLU A 22 8.33 0.51 -6.87
N ILE A 23 7.56 -0.55 -6.67
CA ILE A 23 7.60 -1.35 -5.45
C ILE A 23 8.78 -2.29 -5.52
N GLU A 24 9.86 -2.01 -4.77
CA GLU A 24 11.05 -2.87 -4.74
C GLU A 24 10.76 -4.25 -4.11
N SER A 25 10.07 -4.26 -2.97
CA SER A 25 9.69 -5.50 -2.28
C SER A 25 8.50 -5.28 -1.35
N THR A 26 7.78 -6.37 -1.06
CA THR A 26 6.67 -6.37 -0.11
C THR A 26 6.88 -7.38 1.02
N LEU A 27 6.73 -6.90 2.25
CA LEU A 27 6.90 -7.70 3.47
C LEU A 27 5.74 -7.42 4.43
N ALA A 28 5.17 -8.49 4.98
CA ALA A 28 4.10 -8.40 5.98
C ALA A 28 4.47 -9.17 7.26
N PRO A 29 5.45 -8.69 8.05
CA PRO A 29 5.99 -9.42 9.20
C PRO A 29 5.04 -9.48 10.41
N GLY A 30 3.99 -8.65 10.45
CA GLY A 30 3.13 -8.45 11.62
C GLY A 30 1.68 -8.91 11.52
N ILE A 31 1.33 -9.83 10.60
CA ILE A 31 -0.06 -10.23 10.40
C ILE A 31 -0.50 -11.29 11.45
N ASN A 32 -1.23 -10.83 12.48
CA ASN A 32 -1.92 -11.67 13.47
C ASN A 32 -3.32 -12.15 12.99
N ALA A 33 -3.68 -11.96 11.72
CA ALA A 33 -4.96 -12.41 11.16
C ALA A 33 -4.74 -12.85 9.72
N LEU A 34 -4.39 -14.13 9.55
CA LEU A 34 -4.13 -14.78 8.28
C LEU A 34 -5.38 -14.73 7.38
N LYS A 35 -5.47 -13.72 6.52
CA LYS A 35 -6.24 -13.81 5.27
C LYS A 35 -5.23 -14.06 4.16
N THR A 36 -5.37 -15.20 3.48
CA THR A 36 -4.58 -15.49 2.28
C THR A 36 -4.96 -14.47 1.21
N PHE A 37 -3.96 -13.81 0.63
CA PHE A 37 -4.15 -12.93 -0.51
C PHE A 37 -4.05 -13.75 -1.80
N ASP A 38 -5.00 -13.57 -2.71
CA ASP A 38 -4.95 -14.09 -4.07
C ASP A 38 -5.24 -12.93 -5.04
N PRO A 39 -4.26 -12.45 -5.82
CA PRO A 39 -2.87 -12.91 -5.88
C PRO A 39 -2.08 -12.61 -4.58
N PRO A 40 -0.95 -13.31 -4.34
CA PRO A 40 -0.15 -13.08 -3.15
C PRO A 40 0.48 -11.69 -3.14
N LEU A 41 0.84 -11.19 -1.95
CA LEU A 41 1.33 -9.81 -1.77
C LEU A 41 2.56 -9.48 -2.64
N HIS A 42 3.50 -10.42 -2.79
CA HIS A 42 4.69 -10.27 -3.62
C HIS A 42 4.41 -10.14 -5.12
N ALA A 43 3.15 -10.33 -5.57
CA ALA A 43 2.76 -10.01 -6.94
C ALA A 43 2.74 -8.49 -7.23
N LEU A 44 2.95 -7.66 -6.20
CA LEU A 44 3.11 -6.21 -6.34
C LEU A 44 4.56 -5.79 -6.61
N ASP A 45 5.54 -6.64 -6.34
CA ASP A 45 6.95 -6.32 -6.55
C ASP A 45 7.20 -6.00 -8.04
N GLY A 46 7.95 -4.94 -8.32
CA GLY A 46 8.21 -4.41 -9.66
C GLY A 46 7.05 -3.62 -10.29
N ARG A 47 5.90 -3.48 -9.61
CA ARG A 47 4.79 -2.66 -10.10
C ARG A 47 4.96 -1.20 -9.69
N ALA A 48 4.52 -0.30 -10.57
CA ALA A 48 4.44 1.12 -10.28
C ALA A 48 3.11 1.47 -9.56
N ILE A 49 3.18 2.41 -8.62
CA ILE A 49 1.99 2.98 -7.96
C ILE A 49 1.27 3.89 -8.95
N ALA A 50 0.04 3.52 -9.32
CA ALA A 50 -0.74 4.25 -10.31
C ALA A 50 -1.33 5.56 -9.76
N GLY A 51 -1.69 5.58 -8.48
CA GLY A 51 -2.40 6.66 -7.78
C GLY A 51 -3.88 6.80 -8.13
#